data_AF-A0A7H0NLU2-F1
#
_entry.id   AF-A0A7H0NLU2-F1
#
_cell.length_a   1.000
_cell.length_b   1.000
_cell.length_c   1.000
_cell.angle_alpha   90.00
_cell.angle_beta   90.00
_cell.angle_gamma   90.00
#
_symmetry.space_group_name_H-M   'P 1'
#
loop_
_entity.id
_entity.type
_entity.pdbx_description
1 polymer ?
#
loop_
_entity_poly.entity_id
_entity_poly.type
_entity_poly.pdbx_seq_one_letter_code
_entity_poly.pdbx_strand_id
1 'polypeptide(L)'
;MNDDDTNPVTDPTDPAGPAGPTGAAGAAEALAPVPAPARRVRRVVLTALPVVLVLGAVGGAAAYTKNTVDTADRTVTTTVLDVEHMPSEDSAGGPARGRHDTELTKLLLPVPKGYRLGPDIGELGNDSETSGAKAAAAMKEMGRGLAGKDRRELNKYVEKLRIRGIAQRSYTSDANDLVVNVQIMKMRDKRAVRTSYLNRKELLDSFDVFRKGPSIDGHKKATCYRLPKGDKDTLDGITCVAYEGEVSVTVQANGSKPFSLSGVADLVKDQLDHIASPGEYI
;
A
#
# COMPACT_ATOMS: atom_id res chain seq x y z
N MET A 1 -35.69 -33.12 27.27
CA MET A 1 -36.17 -33.47 25.93
C MET A 1 -35.10 -33.07 24.94
N ASN A 2 -34.61 -34.04 24.17
CA ASN A 2 -34.69 -34.12 22.71
C ASN A 2 -34.52 -32.82 21.88
N ASP A 3 -33.73 -32.80 20.80
CA ASP A 3 -32.80 -33.83 20.29
C ASP A 3 -31.65 -33.19 19.47
N ASP A 4 -30.61 -34.00 19.27
CA ASP A 4 -29.48 -33.80 18.36
C ASP A 4 -29.94 -33.82 16.88
N ASP A 5 -29.24 -33.12 15.99
CA ASP A 5 -29.47 -33.25 14.53
C ASP A 5 -28.18 -32.97 13.73
N THR A 6 -27.34 -34.01 13.66
CA THR A 6 -26.13 -34.06 12.83
C THR A 6 -26.37 -34.98 11.64
N ASN A 7 -26.25 -34.48 10.40
CA ASN A 7 -26.37 -35.30 9.18
C ASN A 7 -25.34 -34.90 8.09
N PRO A 8 -24.96 -35.82 7.18
CA PRO A 8 -23.60 -35.88 6.65
C PRO A 8 -23.47 -35.68 5.12
N VAL A 9 -22.23 -35.71 4.63
CA VAL A 9 -21.89 -35.74 3.19
C VAL A 9 -22.29 -37.08 2.57
N THR A 10 -22.95 -37.03 1.41
CA THR A 10 -23.30 -38.20 0.59
C THR A 10 -22.51 -38.24 -0.72
N ASP A 11 -21.96 -39.40 -1.06
CA ASP A 11 -21.18 -39.64 -2.28
C ASP A 11 -22.01 -40.50 -3.29
N PRO A 12 -22.02 -40.22 -4.61
CA PRO A 12 -22.85 -40.97 -5.58
C PRO A 12 -22.11 -42.14 -6.26
N THR A 13 -22.79 -43.28 -6.41
CA THR A 13 -22.25 -44.55 -6.92
C THR A 13 -22.33 -44.72 -8.46
N ASP A 14 -21.41 -45.53 -9.02
CA ASP A 14 -21.44 -46.06 -10.40
C ASP A 14 -22.67 -46.92 -10.76
N PRO A 15 -23.03 -46.98 -12.05
CA PRO A 15 -23.70 -48.14 -12.68
C PRO A 15 -22.80 -48.87 -13.73
N ALA A 16 -23.11 -50.13 -14.04
CA ALA A 16 -22.26 -51.05 -14.82
C ALA A 16 -22.49 -51.08 -16.36
N GLY A 17 -21.66 -51.85 -17.09
CA GLY A 17 -21.62 -51.99 -18.57
C GLY A 17 -22.73 -52.85 -19.22
N PRO A 18 -22.51 -53.60 -20.34
CA PRO A 18 -21.28 -54.36 -20.68
C PRO A 18 -20.89 -54.46 -22.20
N ALA A 19 -20.02 -55.44 -22.53
CA ALA A 19 -19.70 -56.07 -23.84
C ALA A 19 -18.42 -55.65 -24.63
N GLY A 20 -17.73 -56.64 -25.21
CA GLY A 20 -16.50 -56.56 -26.05
C GLY A 20 -16.69 -57.24 -27.42
N PRO A 21 -15.73 -57.99 -28.05
CA PRO A 21 -14.35 -58.40 -27.64
C PRO A 21 -13.25 -57.74 -28.58
N THR A 22 -12.11 -58.28 -29.09
CA THR A 22 -11.50 -59.63 -29.24
C THR A 22 -9.99 -59.58 -29.61
N GLY A 23 -9.18 -60.57 -29.17
CA GLY A 23 -7.88 -60.98 -29.77
C GLY A 23 -6.61 -60.20 -29.35
N ALA A 24 -5.38 -60.76 -29.31
CA ALA A 24 -4.91 -62.14 -29.53
C ALA A 24 -3.55 -62.41 -28.79
N ALA A 25 -2.96 -63.62 -28.93
CA ALA A 25 -1.70 -64.09 -28.29
C ALA A 25 -0.42 -63.30 -28.71
N GLY A 26 0.77 -63.39 -28.10
CA GLY A 26 1.44 -64.46 -27.31
C GLY A 26 2.27 -65.40 -28.22
N ALA A 27 3.49 -65.88 -27.93
CA ALA A 27 4.47 -65.68 -26.84
C ALA A 27 5.86 -66.21 -27.28
N ALA A 28 6.97 -65.96 -26.54
CA ALA A 28 8.26 -66.69 -26.63
C ALA A 28 9.25 -66.29 -25.49
N GLU A 29 10.20 -67.18 -25.12
CA GLU A 29 11.11 -66.98 -23.97
C GLU A 29 12.57 -67.46 -24.21
N ALA A 30 13.53 -66.76 -23.58
CA ALA A 30 14.93 -67.11 -23.22
C ALA A 30 15.92 -67.77 -24.22
N LEU A 31 17.05 -67.08 -24.45
CA LEU A 31 18.41 -67.64 -24.65
C LEU A 31 19.49 -66.69 -24.05
N ALA A 32 20.64 -67.23 -23.64
CA ALA A 32 21.79 -66.51 -23.04
C ALA A 32 23.08 -67.40 -23.10
N PRO A 33 24.31 -66.99 -22.66
CA PRO A 33 24.73 -65.70 -22.05
C PRO A 33 26.14 -65.16 -22.49
N VAL A 34 26.64 -64.10 -21.81
CA VAL A 34 28.08 -63.65 -21.67
C VAL A 34 28.76 -63.02 -22.91
N PRO A 35 29.71 -62.04 -22.78
CA PRO A 35 30.33 -61.42 -21.58
C PRO A 35 30.05 -59.91 -21.39
N ALA A 36 30.54 -59.34 -20.28
CA ALA A 36 30.59 -57.89 -20.02
C ALA A 36 32.03 -57.44 -19.69
N PRO A 37 32.46 -56.28 -20.22
CA PRO A 37 32.79 -55.13 -19.35
C PRO A 37 32.28 -53.80 -19.96
N ALA A 38 32.38 -52.62 -19.34
CA ALA A 38 32.99 -52.23 -18.06
C ALA A 38 32.09 -51.24 -17.28
N ARG A 39 31.64 -51.62 -16.07
CA ARG A 39 30.66 -50.84 -15.28
C ARG A 39 31.21 -49.55 -14.63
N ARG A 40 32.49 -49.22 -14.83
CA ARG A 40 33.16 -48.04 -14.22
C ARG A 40 33.12 -46.78 -15.08
N VAL A 41 33.35 -46.88 -16.39
CA VAL A 41 33.44 -45.71 -17.31
C VAL A 41 32.18 -44.85 -17.25
N ARG A 42 31.01 -45.50 -17.27
CA ARG A 42 29.69 -44.82 -17.30
C ARG A 42 29.42 -43.95 -16.05
N ARG A 43 30.04 -44.23 -14.89
CA ARG A 43 29.91 -43.38 -13.69
C ARG A 43 30.78 -42.13 -13.76
N VAL A 44 32.03 -42.23 -14.25
CA VAL A 44 32.94 -41.07 -14.36
C VAL A 44 32.38 -40.04 -15.35
N VAL A 45 31.85 -40.49 -16.49
CA VAL A 45 31.19 -39.60 -17.47
C VAL A 45 29.98 -38.90 -16.86
N LEU A 46 29.16 -39.60 -16.06
CA LEU A 46 27.96 -39.02 -15.45
C LEU A 46 28.25 -38.00 -14.32
N THR A 47 29.41 -38.04 -13.67
CA THR A 47 29.74 -37.10 -12.58
C THR A 47 30.72 -36.00 -12.98
N ALA A 48 31.70 -36.27 -13.84
CA ALA A 48 32.68 -35.27 -14.26
C ALA A 48 32.11 -34.26 -15.26
N LEU A 49 31.28 -34.72 -16.21
CA LEU A 49 30.74 -33.90 -17.29
C LEU A 49 29.85 -32.73 -16.79
N PRO A 50 28.91 -32.89 -15.83
CA PRO A 50 28.16 -31.75 -15.29
C PRO A 50 29.06 -30.76 -14.51
N VAL A 51 30.09 -31.23 -13.80
CA VAL A 51 31.03 -30.35 -13.09
C VAL A 51 31.85 -29.52 -14.08
N VAL A 52 32.33 -30.13 -15.17
CA VAL A 52 33.04 -29.41 -16.24
C VAL A 52 32.12 -28.41 -16.96
N LEU A 53 30.84 -28.74 -17.18
CA LEU A 53 29.86 -27.79 -17.75
C LEU A 53 29.61 -26.60 -16.82
N VAL A 54 29.45 -26.81 -15.51
CA VAL A 54 29.27 -25.70 -14.55
C VAL A 54 30.52 -24.82 -14.48
N LEU A 55 31.72 -25.41 -14.39
CA LEU A 55 32.98 -24.65 -14.39
C LEU A 55 33.21 -23.89 -15.72
N GLY A 56 32.85 -24.50 -16.85
CA GLY A 56 32.90 -23.87 -18.17
C GLY A 56 31.91 -22.70 -18.30
N ALA A 57 30.69 -22.85 -17.78
CA ALA A 57 29.68 -21.78 -17.77
C ALA A 57 30.08 -20.62 -16.87
N VAL A 58 30.56 -20.89 -15.65
CA VAL A 58 31.01 -19.85 -14.70
C VAL A 58 32.27 -19.15 -15.21
N GLY A 59 33.28 -19.90 -15.69
CA GLY A 59 34.50 -19.35 -16.25
C GLY A 59 34.24 -18.55 -17.53
N GLY A 60 33.39 -19.06 -18.43
CA GLY A 60 32.97 -18.37 -19.65
C GLY A 60 32.20 -17.08 -19.36
N ALA A 61 31.26 -17.11 -18.42
CA ALA A 61 30.52 -15.91 -18.01
C ALA A 61 31.44 -14.86 -17.36
N ALA A 62 32.37 -15.27 -16.48
CA ALA A 62 33.33 -14.36 -15.86
C ALA A 62 34.28 -13.73 -16.89
N ALA A 63 34.81 -14.53 -17.83
CA ALA A 63 35.68 -14.05 -18.89
C ALA A 63 34.95 -13.13 -19.88
N TYR A 64 33.71 -13.48 -20.28
CA TYR A 64 32.87 -12.65 -21.14
C TYR A 64 32.52 -11.32 -20.48
N THR A 65 32.05 -11.34 -19.22
CA THR A 65 31.73 -10.11 -18.47
C THR A 65 32.97 -9.24 -18.30
N LYS A 66 34.13 -9.80 -17.95
CA LYS A 66 35.38 -9.02 -17.88
C LYS A 66 35.74 -8.40 -19.22
N ASN A 67 35.70 -9.17 -20.31
CA ASN A 67 36.03 -8.67 -21.64
C ASN A 67 35.09 -7.53 -22.06
N THR A 68 33.77 -7.70 -21.90
CA THR A 68 32.76 -6.67 -22.21
C THR A 68 32.89 -5.43 -21.31
N VAL A 69 33.28 -5.58 -20.05
CA VAL A 69 33.50 -4.46 -19.12
C VAL A 69 34.81 -3.71 -19.42
N ASP A 70 35.85 -4.40 -19.90
CA ASP A 70 37.13 -3.78 -20.29
C ASP A 70 37.10 -3.19 -21.71
N THR A 71 36.26 -3.69 -22.62
CA THR A 71 36.01 -3.07 -23.94
C THR A 71 34.86 -2.06 -23.96
N ALA A 72 34.14 -1.88 -22.85
CA ALA A 72 33.18 -0.78 -22.70
C ALA A 72 33.94 0.56 -22.70
N ASP A 73 33.55 1.46 -23.61
CA ASP A 73 34.18 2.77 -23.72
C ASP A 73 33.92 3.63 -22.46
N ARG A 74 34.99 3.90 -21.70
CA ARG A 74 34.97 4.77 -20.50
C ARG A 74 35.58 6.14 -20.77
N THR A 75 35.86 6.48 -22.04
CA THR A 75 36.41 7.78 -22.45
C THR A 75 35.34 8.82 -22.74
N VAL A 76 34.06 8.43 -22.74
CA VAL A 76 32.91 9.35 -22.82
C VAL A 76 32.84 10.22 -21.56
N THR A 77 33.51 11.37 -21.60
CA THR A 77 33.33 12.43 -20.60
C THR A 77 31.92 13.00 -20.71
N THR A 78 31.04 12.64 -19.79
CA THR A 78 29.74 13.29 -19.66
C THR A 78 29.94 14.74 -19.23
N THR A 79 29.77 15.68 -20.16
CA THR A 79 29.61 17.09 -19.80
C THR A 79 28.38 17.23 -18.92
N VAL A 80 28.55 17.81 -17.74
CA VAL A 80 27.42 18.28 -16.94
C VAL A 80 26.65 19.30 -17.78
N LEU A 81 25.32 19.24 -17.74
CA LEU A 81 24.46 20.25 -18.36
C LEU A 81 24.46 21.52 -17.50
N ASP A 82 25.58 22.26 -17.56
CA ASP A 82 25.67 23.64 -17.09
C ASP A 82 24.85 24.55 -18.01
N VAL A 83 23.53 24.40 -17.92
CA VAL A 83 22.59 25.41 -18.38
C VAL A 83 22.50 26.42 -17.26
N GLU A 84 23.03 27.63 -17.48
CA GLU A 84 22.82 28.78 -16.59
C GLU A 84 21.35 29.23 -16.62
N HIS A 85 20.47 28.40 -16.04
CA HIS A 85 19.17 28.86 -15.60
C HIS A 85 19.40 29.85 -14.47
N MET A 86 19.31 31.14 -14.79
CA MET A 86 18.73 32.08 -13.83
C MET A 86 17.43 31.44 -13.32
N PRO A 87 17.22 31.36 -12.00
CA PRO A 87 16.00 30.76 -11.46
C PRO A 87 14.80 31.61 -11.87
N SER A 88 14.10 31.18 -12.92
CA SER A 88 12.71 31.56 -13.16
C SER A 88 11.92 31.28 -11.88
N GLU A 89 10.97 32.14 -11.53
CA GLU A 89 10.11 31.91 -10.37
C GLU A 89 9.51 30.50 -10.44
N ASP A 90 9.91 29.66 -9.49
CA ASP A 90 9.60 28.23 -9.52
C ASP A 90 8.09 28.05 -9.47
N SER A 91 7.52 27.58 -10.58
CA SER A 91 6.08 27.36 -10.71
C SER A 91 5.57 26.17 -9.87
N ALA A 92 6.47 25.39 -9.26
CA ALA A 92 6.16 24.45 -8.18
C ALA A 92 6.11 25.11 -6.78
N GLY A 93 6.30 26.44 -6.70
CA GLY A 93 6.06 27.28 -5.54
C GLY A 93 6.95 27.00 -4.32
N GLY A 94 8.13 26.40 -4.55
CA GLY A 94 9.06 25.97 -3.51
C GLY A 94 8.66 24.62 -2.91
N PRO A 95 9.31 23.49 -3.29
CA PRO A 95 8.87 22.14 -2.92
C PRO A 95 8.84 21.88 -1.40
N ALA A 96 9.59 22.65 -0.61
CA ALA A 96 9.54 22.61 0.85
C ALA A 96 8.16 22.99 1.45
N ARG A 97 7.31 23.73 0.71
CA ARG A 97 5.94 24.07 1.12
C ARG A 97 4.92 22.96 0.82
N GLY A 98 5.28 21.96 0.02
CA GLY A 98 4.37 20.94 -0.49
C GLY A 98 3.63 21.34 -1.77
N ARG A 99 3.28 20.35 -2.58
CA ARG A 99 2.74 20.49 -3.93
C ARG A 99 1.31 21.07 -3.94
N HIS A 100 1.04 21.92 -4.92
CA HIS A 100 -0.23 22.64 -5.09
C HIS A 100 -0.58 22.79 -6.58
N ASP A 101 -0.16 21.81 -7.37
CA ASP A 101 -0.34 21.67 -8.82
C ASP A 101 -1.78 21.35 -9.26
N THR A 102 -2.60 20.77 -8.38
CA THR A 102 -3.97 20.32 -8.70
C THR A 102 -5.03 20.92 -7.77
N GLU A 103 -6.28 20.83 -8.21
CA GLU A 103 -7.49 21.18 -7.43
C GLU A 103 -7.76 20.28 -6.21
N LEU A 104 -6.86 19.34 -5.92
CA LEU A 104 -6.86 18.54 -4.70
C LEU A 104 -5.59 18.75 -3.88
N THR A 105 -4.41 18.88 -4.49
CA THR A 105 -3.16 19.14 -3.76
C THR A 105 -3.14 20.55 -3.15
N LYS A 106 -3.76 21.54 -3.80
CA LYS A 106 -4.06 22.88 -3.24
C LYS A 106 -4.89 22.84 -1.95
N LEU A 107 -5.63 21.77 -1.69
CA LEU A 107 -6.45 21.62 -0.48
C LEU A 107 -5.69 20.98 0.70
N LEU A 108 -4.45 20.55 0.50
CA LEU A 108 -3.55 20.15 1.58
C LEU A 108 -2.82 21.39 2.11
N LEU A 109 -2.80 21.56 3.44
CA LEU A 109 -2.19 22.69 4.13
C LEU A 109 -0.72 22.86 3.69
N PRO A 110 -0.30 24.03 3.18
CA PRO A 110 1.12 24.32 2.93
C PRO A 110 1.91 24.14 4.23
N VAL A 111 3.13 23.58 4.14
CA VAL A 111 3.90 23.15 5.33
C VAL A 111 4.00 24.29 6.37
N PRO A 112 3.40 24.13 7.56
CA PRO A 112 3.32 25.21 8.54
C PRO A 112 4.63 25.41 9.30
N LYS A 113 4.83 26.60 9.88
CA LYS A 113 6.02 26.93 10.65
C LYS A 113 6.19 25.97 11.85
N GLY A 114 7.40 25.47 12.06
CA GLY A 114 7.70 24.47 13.09
C GLY A 114 7.55 23.02 12.59
N TYR A 115 7.24 22.85 11.31
CA TYR A 115 7.14 21.56 10.63
C TYR A 115 7.90 21.58 9.29
N ARG A 116 8.20 20.37 8.84
CA ARG A 116 8.72 20.03 7.51
C ARG A 116 7.87 18.91 6.89
N LEU A 117 8.06 18.61 5.60
CA LEU A 117 7.52 17.38 5.01
C LEU A 117 8.02 16.14 5.79
N GLY A 118 7.10 15.23 6.08
CA GLY A 118 7.32 14.01 6.84
C GLY A 118 7.63 12.77 5.99
N PRO A 119 7.51 11.55 6.58
CA PRO A 119 7.79 10.29 5.92
C PRO A 119 6.69 9.85 4.96
N ASP A 120 6.99 8.86 4.10
CA ASP A 120 6.07 8.35 3.09
C ASP A 120 4.80 7.70 3.67
N ILE A 121 3.65 7.98 3.05
CA ILE A 121 2.34 7.43 3.45
C ILE A 121 2.03 6.20 2.59
N GLY A 122 2.68 5.08 2.96
CA GLY A 122 2.58 3.80 2.26
C GLY A 122 3.15 3.85 0.84
N GLU A 123 2.65 2.97 -0.04
CA GLU A 123 3.17 2.79 -1.42
C GLU A 123 3.02 4.03 -2.33
N LEU A 124 2.24 5.03 -1.94
CA LEU A 124 2.02 6.25 -2.73
C LEU A 124 3.01 7.38 -2.43
N GLY A 125 3.85 7.24 -1.40
CA GLY A 125 4.77 8.28 -0.96
C GLY A 125 4.09 9.43 -0.19
N ASN A 126 4.90 10.34 0.36
CA ASN A 126 4.43 11.59 0.92
C ASN A 126 3.88 12.51 -0.19
N ASP A 127 3.03 13.46 0.22
CA ASP A 127 2.53 14.56 -0.59
C ASP A 127 1.91 14.11 -1.93
N SER A 128 1.15 13.02 -1.91
CA SER A 128 0.71 12.28 -3.09
C SER A 128 -0.77 12.50 -3.40
N GLU A 129 -1.14 12.51 -4.68
CA GLU A 129 -2.53 12.43 -5.15
C GLU A 129 -2.76 11.11 -5.89
N THR A 130 -3.97 10.58 -5.77
CA THR A 130 -4.54 9.60 -6.69
C THR A 130 -5.98 9.98 -7.01
N SER A 131 -6.29 10.12 -8.31
CA SER A 131 -7.56 10.66 -8.79
C SER A 131 -8.49 9.59 -9.42
N GLY A 132 -9.75 9.96 -9.63
CA GLY A 132 -10.74 9.22 -10.41
C GLY A 132 -10.92 7.75 -10.00
N ALA A 133 -10.95 6.88 -11.01
CA ALA A 133 -11.16 5.44 -10.81
C ALA A 133 -10.03 4.77 -9.99
N LYS A 134 -8.78 5.27 -10.07
CA LYS A 134 -7.66 4.74 -9.28
C LYS A 134 -7.86 5.01 -7.78
N ALA A 135 -8.45 6.15 -7.41
CA ALA A 135 -8.79 6.47 -6.02
C ALA A 135 -9.84 5.51 -5.46
N ALA A 136 -10.88 5.24 -6.24
CA ALA A 136 -11.91 4.25 -5.88
C ALA A 136 -11.36 2.81 -5.86
N ALA A 137 -10.37 2.47 -6.68
CA ALA A 137 -9.70 1.17 -6.64
C ALA A 137 -8.84 1.00 -5.38
N ALA A 138 -8.00 1.99 -5.03
CA ALA A 138 -7.19 1.95 -3.82
C ALA A 138 -8.03 1.75 -2.54
N MET A 139 -9.18 2.43 -2.45
CA MET A 139 -10.13 2.26 -1.34
C MET A 139 -10.81 0.88 -1.30
N LYS A 140 -10.86 0.14 -2.42
CA LYS A 140 -11.36 -1.24 -2.47
C LYS A 140 -10.29 -2.26 -2.09
N GLU A 141 -9.03 -2.00 -2.41
CA GLU A 141 -7.90 -2.86 -2.01
C GLU A 141 -7.67 -2.89 -0.49
N MET A 142 -8.15 -1.89 0.26
CA MET A 142 -8.26 -2.00 1.73
C MET A 142 -9.12 -3.18 2.19
N GLY A 143 -9.99 -3.71 1.32
CA GLY A 143 -10.78 -4.94 1.54
C GLY A 143 -10.06 -6.24 1.19
N ARG A 144 -8.77 -6.22 0.85
CA ARG A 144 -7.99 -7.42 0.57
C ARG A 144 -7.84 -8.25 1.84
N GLY A 145 -8.37 -9.47 1.82
CA GLY A 145 -8.44 -10.37 2.98
C GLY A 145 -9.83 -10.43 3.64
N LEU A 146 -10.75 -9.52 3.32
CA LEU A 146 -12.15 -9.65 3.73
C LEU A 146 -12.84 -10.81 3.00
N ALA A 147 -13.79 -11.46 3.67
CA ALA A 147 -14.57 -12.55 3.08
C ALA A 147 -15.40 -12.08 1.88
N GLY A 148 -15.79 -13.03 1.02
CA GLY A 148 -16.41 -12.75 -0.27
C GLY A 148 -17.70 -11.91 -0.19
N LYS A 149 -18.45 -11.98 0.92
CA LYS A 149 -19.61 -11.11 1.20
C LYS A 149 -19.15 -9.69 1.53
N ASP A 150 -18.37 -9.53 2.58
CA ASP A 150 -18.04 -8.25 3.20
C ASP A 150 -17.21 -7.38 2.24
N ARG A 151 -16.31 -8.01 1.46
CA ARG A 151 -15.59 -7.35 0.36
C ARG A 151 -16.53 -6.78 -0.71
N ARG A 152 -17.64 -7.45 -1.03
CA ARG A 152 -18.66 -6.90 -1.96
C ARG A 152 -19.46 -5.76 -1.33
N GLU A 153 -19.68 -5.78 -0.03
CA GLU A 153 -20.39 -4.72 0.70
C GLU A 153 -19.51 -3.47 0.84
N LEU A 154 -18.22 -3.61 1.16
CA LEU A 154 -17.23 -2.54 1.07
C LEU A 154 -17.13 -1.96 -0.35
N ASN A 155 -17.04 -2.80 -1.37
CA ASN A 155 -16.95 -2.32 -2.76
C ASN A 155 -18.17 -1.50 -3.17
N LYS A 156 -19.39 -1.93 -2.79
CA LYS A 156 -20.63 -1.18 -2.98
C LYS A 156 -20.65 0.13 -2.19
N TYR A 157 -20.08 0.15 -0.98
CA TYR A 157 -19.95 1.37 -0.17
C TYR A 157 -19.02 2.39 -0.85
N VAL A 158 -17.81 1.97 -1.25
CA VAL A 158 -16.84 2.83 -1.96
C VAL A 158 -17.42 3.38 -3.28
N GLU A 159 -18.22 2.59 -4.00
CA GLU A 159 -18.93 3.05 -5.19
C GLU A 159 -20.00 4.12 -4.89
N LYS A 160 -20.74 3.99 -3.77
CA LYS A 160 -21.70 5.00 -3.31
C LYS A 160 -21.04 6.32 -2.92
N LEU A 161 -19.80 6.31 -2.42
CA LEU A 161 -19.06 7.54 -2.11
C LEU A 161 -18.71 8.39 -3.34
N ARG A 162 -18.74 7.81 -4.56
CA ARG A 162 -18.47 8.52 -5.83
C ARG A 162 -17.21 9.39 -5.77
N ILE A 163 -16.12 8.79 -5.26
CA ILE A 163 -14.83 9.42 -5.03
C ILE A 163 -14.31 10.07 -6.32
N ARG A 164 -13.81 11.31 -6.21
CA ARG A 164 -13.20 12.08 -7.28
C ARG A 164 -11.68 12.06 -7.22
N GLY A 165 -11.13 12.01 -6.02
CA GLY A 165 -9.71 11.83 -5.76
C GLY A 165 -9.42 11.76 -4.26
N ILE A 166 -8.23 11.29 -3.94
CA ILE A 166 -7.64 11.25 -2.60
C ILE A 166 -6.27 11.92 -2.72
N ALA A 167 -5.95 12.85 -1.83
CA ALA A 167 -4.59 13.37 -1.68
C ALA A 167 -4.18 13.31 -0.21
N GLN A 168 -2.88 13.23 0.04
CA GLN A 168 -2.34 13.03 1.38
C GLN A 168 -0.97 13.67 1.55
N ARG A 169 -0.71 14.28 2.71
CA ARG A 169 0.57 14.87 3.09
C ARG A 169 0.88 14.54 4.53
N SER A 170 2.11 14.13 4.81
CA SER A 170 2.65 13.99 6.15
C SER A 170 3.52 15.20 6.47
N TYR A 171 3.41 15.62 7.72
CA TYR A 171 4.25 16.64 8.32
C TYR A 171 5.05 15.98 9.45
N THR A 172 6.25 16.47 9.70
CA THR A 172 7.02 16.14 10.90
C THR A 172 7.44 17.45 11.56
N SER A 173 7.22 17.55 12.86
CA SER A 173 7.69 18.66 13.69
C SER A 173 9.21 18.82 13.56
N ASP A 174 9.73 20.05 13.63
CA ASP A 174 11.18 20.30 13.60
C ASP A 174 11.90 19.69 14.82
N ALA A 175 11.19 19.49 15.94
CA ALA A 175 11.66 18.75 17.11
C ALA A 175 11.75 17.22 16.90
N ASN A 176 11.19 16.70 15.81
CA ASN A 176 11.08 15.27 15.46
C ASN A 176 10.34 14.40 16.51
N ASP A 177 9.50 15.03 17.35
CA ASP A 177 8.68 14.36 18.36
C ASP A 177 7.26 14.01 17.88
N LEU A 178 6.79 14.63 16.80
CA LEU A 178 5.44 14.48 16.25
C LEU A 178 5.46 14.26 14.72
N VAL A 179 4.74 13.23 14.25
CA VAL A 179 4.41 13.00 12.84
C VAL A 179 2.90 13.07 12.66
N VAL A 180 2.43 13.86 11.69
CA VAL A 180 1.00 14.07 11.40
C VAL A 180 0.72 13.75 9.93
N ASN A 181 -0.07 12.71 9.68
CA ASN A 181 -0.51 12.31 8.34
C ASN A 181 -1.93 12.85 8.10
N VAL A 182 -2.08 13.80 7.18
CA VAL A 182 -3.38 14.24 6.67
C VAL A 182 -3.70 13.49 5.39
N GLN A 183 -4.93 12.98 5.29
CA GLN A 183 -5.51 12.47 4.04
C GLN A 183 -6.85 13.17 3.80
N ILE A 184 -7.02 13.72 2.60
CA ILE A 184 -8.27 14.31 2.13
C ILE A 184 -8.87 13.47 1.00
N MET A 185 -10.20 13.34 0.99
CA MET A 185 -10.94 12.57 0.00
C MET A 185 -12.11 13.41 -0.52
N LYS A 186 -12.02 13.83 -1.78
CA LYS A 186 -13.06 14.62 -2.46
C LYS A 186 -14.09 13.68 -3.07
N MET A 187 -15.36 13.88 -2.72
CA MET A 187 -16.49 13.07 -3.21
C MET A 187 -17.36 13.89 -4.18
N ARG A 188 -18.32 13.25 -4.87
CA ARG A 188 -19.26 13.96 -5.75
C ARG A 188 -20.45 14.59 -5.00
N ASP A 189 -20.73 14.20 -3.76
CA ASP A 189 -21.94 14.59 -3.04
C ASP A 189 -21.65 14.89 -1.56
N LYS A 190 -22.03 16.10 -1.11
CA LYS A 190 -21.95 16.55 0.29
C LYS A 190 -22.71 15.63 1.25
N ARG A 191 -23.77 14.96 0.78
CA ARG A 191 -24.50 13.93 1.55
C ARG A 191 -23.64 12.69 1.76
N ALA A 192 -22.96 12.19 0.72
CA ALA A 192 -22.05 11.06 0.83
C ALA A 192 -20.88 11.35 1.79
N VAL A 193 -20.34 12.58 1.76
CA VAL A 193 -19.34 13.05 2.73
C VAL A 193 -19.88 13.01 4.16
N ARG A 194 -21.05 13.62 4.42
CA ARG A 194 -21.67 13.63 5.75
C ARG A 194 -22.00 12.22 6.25
N THR A 195 -22.53 11.34 5.40
CA THR A 195 -22.78 9.93 5.76
C THR A 195 -21.47 9.20 6.05
N SER A 196 -20.42 9.38 5.24
CA SER A 196 -19.11 8.78 5.49
C SER A 196 -18.47 9.27 6.80
N TYR A 197 -18.67 10.54 7.15
CA TYR A 197 -18.27 11.08 8.47
C TYR A 197 -19.07 10.44 9.61
N LEU A 198 -20.40 10.38 9.51
CA LEU A 198 -21.25 9.79 10.54
C LEU A 198 -20.94 8.29 10.75
N ASN A 199 -20.84 7.50 9.67
CA ASN A 199 -20.50 6.08 9.75
C ASN A 199 -19.10 5.85 10.35
N ARG A 200 -18.10 6.70 10.01
CA ARG A 200 -16.76 6.63 10.62
C ARG A 200 -16.78 7.02 12.09
N LYS A 201 -17.57 8.03 12.46
CA LYS A 201 -17.77 8.46 13.85
C LYS A 201 -18.44 7.36 14.67
N GLU A 202 -19.54 6.80 14.19
CA GLU A 202 -20.27 5.70 14.83
C GLU A 202 -19.37 4.48 15.04
N LEU A 203 -18.57 4.11 14.02
CA LEU A 203 -17.57 3.05 14.13
C LEU A 203 -16.52 3.35 15.22
N LEU A 204 -15.96 4.56 15.26
CA LEU A 204 -14.98 4.95 16.29
C LEU A 204 -15.59 5.08 17.69
N ASP A 205 -16.83 5.56 17.81
CA ASP A 205 -17.59 5.63 19.06
C ASP A 205 -17.94 4.23 19.60
N SER A 206 -18.00 3.20 18.74
CA SER A 206 -18.29 1.82 19.14
C SER A 206 -17.11 1.08 19.83
N PHE A 207 -15.95 1.72 19.94
CA PHE A 207 -14.74 1.16 20.55
C PHE A 207 -14.36 1.89 21.86
N ASP A 208 -14.81 1.37 23.00
CA ASP A 208 -14.54 1.91 24.36
C ASP A 208 -13.05 2.08 24.71
N VAL A 209 -12.13 1.48 23.94
CA VAL A 209 -10.68 1.60 24.12
C VAL A 209 -10.11 2.96 23.70
N PHE A 210 -10.85 3.76 22.91
CA PHE A 210 -10.40 5.09 22.50
C PHE A 210 -10.63 6.13 23.59
N ARG A 211 -9.59 6.91 23.90
CA ARG A 211 -9.68 8.03 24.84
C ARG A 211 -10.24 9.25 24.11
N LYS A 212 -10.96 10.14 24.81
CA LYS A 212 -11.43 11.41 24.23
C LYS A 212 -10.26 12.24 23.70
N GLY A 213 -10.33 12.66 22.43
CA GLY A 213 -9.36 13.57 21.81
C GLY A 213 -9.67 15.05 22.06
N PRO A 214 -8.85 15.97 21.50
CA PRO A 214 -9.12 17.40 21.56
C PRO A 214 -10.38 17.77 20.79
N SER A 215 -10.97 18.92 21.12
CA SER A 215 -11.94 19.61 20.26
C SER A 215 -11.19 20.58 19.33
N ILE A 216 -11.76 20.85 18.15
CA ILE A 216 -11.14 21.70 17.13
C ILE A 216 -11.95 23.00 17.02
N ASP A 217 -11.31 24.15 17.26
CA ASP A 217 -12.02 25.41 17.41
C ASP A 217 -12.53 25.98 16.08
N GLY A 218 -13.81 26.36 16.08
CA GLY A 218 -14.63 26.62 14.88
C GLY A 218 -15.24 25.35 14.27
N HIS A 219 -14.53 24.23 14.32
CA HIS A 219 -14.81 23.04 13.49
C HIS A 219 -15.67 21.98 14.18
N LYS A 220 -16.95 22.30 14.41
CA LYS A 220 -17.98 21.37 14.91
C LYS A 220 -18.23 20.13 14.02
N LYS A 221 -17.62 20.08 12.82
CA LYS A 221 -17.64 18.95 11.87
C LYS A 221 -16.48 17.97 12.08
N ALA A 222 -15.58 18.23 13.03
CA ALA A 222 -14.48 17.35 13.40
C ALA A 222 -14.76 16.59 14.70
N THR A 223 -14.35 15.32 14.77
CA THR A 223 -14.24 14.56 16.02
C THR A 223 -12.88 13.87 16.09
N CYS A 224 -12.17 14.05 17.20
CA CYS A 224 -10.88 13.43 17.44
C CYS A 224 -10.91 12.44 18.61
N TYR A 225 -10.15 11.36 18.44
CA TYR A 225 -10.00 10.24 19.37
C TYR A 225 -8.52 10.07 19.64
N ARG A 226 -8.13 9.94 20.91
CA ARG A 226 -6.79 9.47 21.28
C ARG A 226 -6.77 7.95 21.25
N LEU A 227 -5.67 7.39 20.75
CA LEU A 227 -5.43 5.95 20.75
C LEU A 227 -5.48 5.37 22.18
N PRO A 228 -5.63 4.05 22.37
CA PRO A 228 -5.54 3.43 23.70
C PRO A 228 -4.23 3.80 24.40
N LYS A 229 -4.24 3.88 25.74
CA LYS A 229 -3.02 4.21 26.51
C LYS A 229 -2.11 2.98 26.58
N GLY A 230 -1.00 3.01 25.84
CA GLY A 230 0.08 2.04 25.98
C GLY A 230 0.94 2.26 27.25
N ASP A 231 2.07 1.55 27.28
CA ASP A 231 3.09 1.65 28.32
C ASP A 231 3.91 2.96 28.27
N LYS A 232 5.12 2.94 28.85
CA LYS A 232 6.06 4.07 28.84
C LYS A 232 6.72 4.30 27.49
N ASP A 233 7.02 3.26 26.71
CA ASP A 233 7.89 3.31 25.53
C ASP A 233 7.10 3.45 24.21
N THR A 234 5.82 3.08 24.22
CA THR A 234 4.84 3.35 23.14
C THR A 234 4.63 4.84 22.87
N LEU A 235 4.39 5.19 21.60
CA LEU A 235 3.95 6.53 21.21
C LEU A 235 2.52 6.80 21.72
N ASP A 236 2.18 8.07 21.98
CA ASP A 236 0.78 8.50 22.07
C ASP A 236 0.32 8.97 20.68
N GLY A 237 -0.99 9.06 20.46
CA GLY A 237 -1.51 9.40 19.14
C GLY A 237 -2.98 9.79 19.13
N ILE A 238 -3.38 10.45 18.04
CA ILE A 238 -4.72 10.90 17.74
C ILE A 238 -5.12 10.42 16.35
N THR A 239 -6.37 9.99 16.21
CA THR A 239 -7.08 9.96 14.93
C THR A 239 -8.24 10.96 14.95
N CYS A 240 -8.30 11.84 13.96
CA CYS A 240 -9.40 12.78 13.75
C CYS A 240 -10.13 12.43 12.45
N VAL A 241 -11.45 12.43 12.50
CA VAL A 241 -12.31 12.42 11.31
C VAL A 241 -13.06 13.74 11.23
N ALA A 242 -13.08 14.34 10.05
CA ALA A 242 -13.74 15.62 9.80
C ALA A 242 -14.26 15.70 8.36
N TYR A 243 -14.96 16.79 8.05
CA TYR A 243 -15.31 17.15 6.68
C TYR A 243 -15.59 18.64 6.52
N GLU A 244 -15.32 19.16 5.32
CA GLU A 244 -15.83 20.45 4.88
C GLU A 244 -16.21 20.39 3.39
N GLY A 245 -17.33 21.03 3.03
CA GLY A 245 -17.86 21.04 1.67
C GLY A 245 -18.07 19.63 1.09
N GLU A 246 -17.26 19.30 0.07
CA GLU A 246 -17.25 18.00 -0.64
C GLU A 246 -16.02 17.14 -0.27
N VAL A 247 -15.29 17.52 0.77
CA VAL A 247 -14.03 16.90 1.21
C VAL A 247 -14.22 16.24 2.57
N SER A 248 -13.99 14.93 2.66
CA SER A 248 -13.75 14.27 3.94
C SER A 248 -12.27 14.36 4.28
N VAL A 249 -11.95 14.65 5.55
CA VAL A 249 -10.59 14.74 6.07
C VAL A 249 -10.39 13.66 7.13
N THR A 250 -9.29 12.92 7.03
CA THR A 250 -8.78 12.04 8.09
C THR A 250 -7.39 12.56 8.48
N VAL A 251 -7.14 12.73 9.77
CA VAL A 251 -5.81 13.09 10.28
C VAL A 251 -5.36 12.05 11.30
N GLN A 252 -4.13 11.56 11.16
CA GLN A 252 -3.52 10.58 12.06
C GLN A 252 -2.20 11.16 12.58
N ALA A 253 -2.15 11.51 13.86
CA ALA A 253 -0.98 12.06 14.53
C ALA A 253 -0.40 11.03 15.50
N ASN A 254 0.91 10.79 15.46
CA ASN A 254 1.63 9.90 16.36
C ASN A 254 2.90 10.60 16.85
N GLY A 255 3.23 10.46 18.12
CA GLY A 255 4.38 11.16 18.69
C GLY A 255 4.86 10.63 20.03
N SER A 256 6.06 11.08 20.41
CA SER A 256 6.69 10.72 21.67
C SER A 256 6.01 11.44 22.85
N LYS A 257 6.50 11.19 24.08
CA LYS A 257 6.00 11.84 25.30
C LYS A 257 7.00 12.94 25.71
N PRO A 258 6.58 14.19 26.00
CA PRO A 258 5.20 14.66 26.15
C PRO A 258 4.50 14.95 24.80
N PHE A 259 3.32 14.38 24.60
CA PHE A 259 2.58 14.49 23.34
C PHE A 259 1.69 15.74 23.29
N SER A 260 1.93 16.63 22.32
CA SER A 260 1.24 17.92 22.19
C SER A 260 -0.17 17.79 21.62
N LEU A 261 -1.18 17.71 22.50
CA LEU A 261 -2.59 17.64 22.11
C LEU A 261 -3.08 18.93 21.42
N SER A 262 -2.58 20.08 21.84
CA SER A 262 -2.89 21.38 21.21
C SER A 262 -2.26 21.48 19.83
N GLY A 263 -0.95 21.21 19.69
CA GLY A 263 -0.29 21.31 18.38
C GLY A 263 -0.90 20.42 17.29
N VAL A 264 -1.49 19.27 17.67
CA VAL A 264 -2.30 18.45 16.75
C VAL A 264 -3.66 19.09 16.47
N ALA A 265 -4.33 19.65 17.46
CA ALA A 265 -5.61 20.35 17.28
C ALA A 265 -5.49 21.60 16.41
N ASP A 266 -4.40 22.36 16.58
CA ASP A 266 -4.07 23.57 15.83
C ASP A 266 -3.79 23.23 14.35
N LEU A 267 -2.96 22.21 14.07
CA LEU A 267 -2.72 21.76 12.68
C LEU A 267 -4.00 21.21 12.02
N VAL A 268 -4.84 20.47 12.77
CA VAL A 268 -6.16 20.02 12.26
C VAL A 268 -7.10 21.20 12.00
N LYS A 269 -7.05 22.26 12.81
CA LYS A 269 -7.78 23.51 12.60
C LYS A 269 -7.31 24.21 11.33
N ASP A 270 -6.02 24.51 11.23
CA ASP A 270 -5.41 25.19 10.08
C ASP A 270 -5.72 24.46 8.77
N GLN A 271 -5.64 23.12 8.77
CA GLN A 271 -5.98 22.29 7.61
C GLN A 271 -7.48 22.37 7.24
N LEU A 272 -8.39 22.55 8.20
CA LEU A 272 -9.83 22.71 7.91
C LEU A 272 -10.19 24.14 7.48
N ASP A 273 -9.54 25.16 8.06
CA ASP A 273 -9.66 26.55 7.64
C ASP A 273 -9.10 26.75 6.22
N HIS A 274 -7.94 26.18 5.89
CA HIS A 274 -7.37 26.17 4.55
C HIS A 274 -8.25 25.45 3.51
N ILE A 275 -9.01 24.41 3.89
CA ILE A 275 -9.99 23.78 2.98
C ILE A 275 -11.22 24.69 2.75
N ALA A 276 -11.56 25.55 3.71
CA ALA A 276 -12.64 26.52 3.56
C ALA A 276 -12.22 27.76 2.73
N SER A 277 -10.99 28.24 2.93
CA SER A 277 -10.40 29.38 2.21
C SER A 277 -9.01 29.05 1.60
N PRO A 278 -8.93 28.25 0.52
CA PRO A 278 -7.63 27.77 -0.02
C PRO A 278 -6.70 28.85 -0.59
N GLY A 279 -7.19 30.09 -0.75
CA GLY A 279 -6.42 31.23 -1.25
C GLY A 279 -5.74 32.09 -0.19
N GLU A 280 -5.91 31.79 1.11
CA GLU A 280 -5.34 32.60 2.21
C GLU A 280 -3.90 32.20 2.58
N TYR A 281 -3.38 31.09 2.05
CA TYR A 281 -2.10 30.47 2.46
C TYR A 281 -1.09 30.25 1.30
N ILE A 282 -1.29 30.86 0.14
CA ILE A 282 -0.48 30.66 -1.09
C ILE A 282 0.64 31.70 -1.21
#